data_AF-A2DL54-F1
#
_entry.id   AF-A2DL54-F1
#
_cell.length_a   1.000
_cell.length_b   1.000
_cell.length_c   1.000
_cell.angle_alpha   90.00
_cell.angle_beta   90.00
_cell.angle_gamma   90.00
#
_symmetry.space_group_name_H-M   'P 1'
#
loop_
_entity.id
_entity.type
_entity.pdbx_description
1 polymer ?
#
loop_
_entity_poly.entity_id
_entity_poly.type
_entity_poly.pdbx_seq_one_letter_code
_entity_poly.pdbx_strand_id
1 'polypeptide(L)'
;MTSRRSSSATSSRLDQHPEVRKKALSVNSFALKIFPFFSVLQRSTFSYRAITYITLLFAIIQHILISVFPNLYANYQIDQIIASIFLFSYPSYNTTHITLEIIVIAVGYVALFFFIATVIRYKLKGTITKVEIAAMNIIMHFFIPLVILPLSSNAGSILTAMINQLASTLSTIVLLLLTFILWACFIGIFYFSTLFSSSTIFFHDSVCVYFESKPIFFTYLFNSFLAFLIWISKDFNVNFPYFVGALNIVLDLFLLFLIFNFPFAYLYVTTIAAATLTSCIFGSIGFFIGGNLGYLRYVLVLVSFLISSIVFHIILKFVSKKIIRKEEFVNDRLAIKQLRLAVSQNDPSFISGKIIEMIVQGTNNYTVRLEVAKFVCYFQELQPQFTAQLAMLRNATSLSMSESFLFYQLRIAETGRQPLCTVDELMPLRDETKKLEMTIRAAWKYIQNNNDFFAPSIMEPINRQKEDCMGH
;
A
#
# COMPACT_ATOMS: atom_id res chain seq x y z
N MET A 1 71.60 -1.45 -0.05
CA MET A 1 71.41 -2.88 0.28
C MET A 1 70.32 -2.97 1.35
N THR A 2 69.05 -2.90 0.97
CA THR A 2 68.11 -4.03 0.79
C THR A 2 67.83 -4.83 2.08
N SER A 3 66.68 -4.55 2.70
CA SER A 3 65.82 -5.58 3.31
C SER A 3 64.41 -5.00 3.60
N ARG A 4 63.46 -5.40 2.75
CA ARG A 4 62.00 -5.27 2.92
C ARG A 4 61.50 -6.45 3.78
N ARG A 5 60.48 -6.22 4.62
CA ARG A 5 59.32 -7.11 4.92
C ARG A 5 58.44 -6.40 5.96
N SER A 6 57.31 -5.79 5.60
CA SER A 6 55.97 -6.36 5.31
C SER A 6 55.25 -6.94 6.55
N SER A 7 54.33 -6.18 7.11
CA SER A 7 53.24 -6.67 7.98
C SER A 7 51.91 -5.99 7.62
N SER A 8 51.38 -6.34 6.44
CA SER A 8 49.98 -6.14 6.07
C SER A 8 49.31 -7.51 5.96
N ALA A 9 48.74 -8.02 7.05
CA ALA A 9 48.02 -9.30 7.02
C ALA A 9 47.02 -9.40 8.18
N THR A 10 45.94 -8.61 8.13
CA THR A 10 44.76 -8.84 8.98
C THR A 10 43.44 -8.35 8.34
N SER A 11 43.36 -8.26 7.01
CA SER A 11 42.11 -7.90 6.31
C SER A 11 41.60 -8.94 5.29
N SER A 12 42.04 -10.20 5.34
CA SER A 12 41.69 -11.20 4.32
C SER A 12 40.88 -12.42 4.82
N ARG A 13 40.38 -12.41 6.06
CA ARG A 13 39.66 -13.58 6.64
C ARG A 13 38.13 -13.54 6.57
N LEU A 14 37.52 -12.53 5.95
CA LEU A 14 36.06 -12.45 5.76
C LEU A 14 35.58 -12.76 4.33
N ASP A 15 36.49 -13.00 3.38
CA ASP A 15 36.15 -13.25 1.97
C ASP A 15 36.10 -14.74 1.56
N GLN A 16 36.28 -15.68 2.49
CA GLN A 16 36.53 -17.09 2.12
C GLN A 16 35.34 -18.05 2.09
N HIS A 17 34.08 -17.62 2.22
CA HIS A 17 32.95 -18.56 2.02
C HIS A 17 31.82 -18.02 1.12
N PRO A 18 31.98 -18.11 -0.22
CA PRO A 18 30.86 -17.95 -1.16
C PRO A 18 29.71 -18.94 -0.88
N GLU A 19 30.00 -20.08 -0.25
CA GLU A 19 29.04 -21.10 0.22
C GLU A 19 28.10 -20.57 1.32
N VAL A 20 28.59 -19.78 2.28
CA VAL A 20 27.76 -19.17 3.34
C VAL A 20 26.88 -18.06 2.77
N ARG A 21 27.39 -17.33 1.76
CA ARG A 21 26.60 -16.36 0.98
C ARG A 21 25.46 -17.01 0.20
N LYS A 22 25.66 -18.23 -0.31
CA LYS A 22 24.60 -19.02 -1.00
C LYS A 22 23.59 -19.62 -0.03
N LYS A 23 24.01 -20.06 1.17
CA LYS A 23 23.12 -20.67 2.18
C LYS A 23 22.23 -19.66 2.91
N ALA A 24 22.70 -18.43 3.13
CA ALA A 24 21.92 -17.34 3.72
C ALA A 24 20.93 -16.68 2.73
N LEU A 25 20.97 -17.08 1.45
CA LEU A 25 20.10 -16.59 0.37
C LEU A 25 19.38 -17.76 -0.30
N SER A 26 18.80 -18.67 0.49
CA SER A 26 17.71 -19.54 0.02
C SER A 26 16.42 -18.75 -0.31
N VAL A 27 16.49 -17.42 -0.31
CA VAL A 27 15.51 -16.56 -0.97
C VAL A 27 15.49 -16.94 -2.43
N ASN A 28 14.36 -17.51 -2.86
CA ASN A 28 14.06 -17.96 -4.21
C ASN A 28 14.72 -17.04 -5.25
N SER A 29 15.54 -17.59 -6.16
CA SER A 29 16.38 -16.82 -7.10
C SER A 29 15.59 -15.78 -7.91
N PHE A 30 14.28 -16.00 -8.06
CA PHE A 30 13.31 -15.08 -8.63
C PHE A 30 13.15 -13.78 -7.82
N ALA A 31 13.01 -13.86 -6.50
CA ALA A 31 12.78 -12.71 -5.63
C ALA A 31 13.97 -11.74 -5.65
N LEU A 32 15.20 -12.25 -5.69
CA LEU A 32 16.42 -11.42 -5.80
C LEU A 32 16.51 -10.63 -7.11
N LYS A 33 15.85 -11.10 -8.18
CA LYS A 33 15.79 -10.39 -9.46
C LYS A 33 14.73 -9.29 -9.47
N ILE A 34 13.69 -9.44 -8.67
CA ILE A 34 12.52 -8.54 -8.64
C ILE A 34 12.66 -7.43 -7.59
N PHE A 35 13.34 -7.70 -6.47
CA PHE A 35 13.51 -6.71 -5.41
C PHE A 35 14.18 -5.40 -5.87
N PRO A 36 15.23 -5.42 -6.72
CA PRO A 36 15.81 -4.18 -7.23
C PRO A 36 14.80 -3.31 -7.99
N PHE A 37 13.93 -3.93 -8.80
CA PHE A 37 12.90 -3.23 -9.56
C PHE A 37 11.91 -2.47 -8.65
N PHE A 38 11.30 -3.19 -7.69
CA PHE A 38 10.35 -2.56 -6.76
C PHE A 38 11.00 -1.56 -5.82
N SER A 39 12.26 -1.81 -5.40
CA SER A 39 13.03 -0.86 -4.60
C SER A 39 13.30 0.44 -5.37
N VAL A 40 13.66 0.36 -6.65
CA VAL A 40 13.86 1.55 -7.52
C VAL A 40 12.56 2.33 -7.68
N LEU A 41 11.45 1.63 -7.94
CA LEU A 41 10.13 2.26 -8.02
C LEU A 41 9.83 3.02 -6.72
N GLN A 42 9.86 2.36 -5.56
CA GLN A 42 9.51 2.97 -4.28
C GLN A 42 10.40 4.15 -3.89
N ARG A 43 11.71 4.10 -4.16
CA ARG A 43 12.65 5.20 -3.88
C ARG A 43 12.39 6.45 -4.73
N SER A 44 11.98 6.22 -5.96
CA SER A 44 11.90 7.27 -6.98
C SER A 44 10.49 7.86 -7.07
N THR A 45 9.54 7.32 -6.32
CA THR A 45 8.13 7.72 -6.35
C THR A 45 7.70 8.39 -5.06
N PHE A 46 7.34 9.67 -5.18
CA PHE A 46 6.38 10.29 -4.27
C PHE A 46 5.00 10.11 -4.88
N SER A 47 4.20 9.19 -4.35
CA SER A 47 2.78 9.17 -4.71
C SER A 47 2.16 10.47 -4.23
N TYR A 48 1.73 11.31 -5.17
CA TYR A 48 1.07 12.57 -4.83
C TYR A 48 -0.11 12.28 -3.91
N ARG A 49 -0.13 12.96 -2.76
CA ARG A 49 -1.15 12.77 -1.71
C ARG A 49 -2.58 12.90 -2.25
N ALA A 50 -2.80 13.79 -3.22
CA ALA A 50 -4.08 13.96 -3.90
C ALA A 50 -4.51 12.70 -4.68
N ILE A 51 -3.58 12.06 -5.40
CA ILE A 51 -3.86 10.86 -6.19
C ILE A 51 -4.30 9.72 -5.27
N THR A 52 -3.57 9.48 -4.18
CA THR A 52 -3.90 8.38 -3.25
C THR A 52 -5.21 8.64 -2.50
N TYR A 53 -5.53 9.91 -2.20
CA TYR A 53 -6.82 10.30 -1.64
C TYR A 53 -7.97 10.03 -2.61
N ILE A 54 -7.84 10.41 -3.88
CA ILE A 54 -8.85 10.16 -4.91
C ILE A 54 -9.07 8.66 -5.09
N THR A 55 -8.00 7.87 -5.16
CA THR A 55 -8.11 6.41 -5.27
C THR A 55 -8.85 5.80 -4.09
N LEU A 56 -8.55 6.23 -2.85
CA LEU A 56 -9.26 5.76 -1.66
C LEU A 56 -10.74 6.12 -1.71
N LEU A 57 -11.06 7.38 -2.04
CA LEU A 57 -12.45 7.84 -2.13
C LEU A 57 -13.22 7.01 -3.17
N PHE A 58 -12.63 6.77 -4.33
CA PHE A 58 -13.26 5.99 -5.38
C PHE A 58 -13.46 4.53 -4.96
N ALA A 59 -12.49 3.94 -4.26
CA ALA A 59 -12.61 2.57 -3.73
C ALA A 59 -13.75 2.45 -2.71
N ILE A 60 -13.88 3.43 -1.79
CA ILE A 60 -14.97 3.49 -0.83
C ILE A 60 -16.32 3.55 -1.56
N ILE A 61 -16.43 4.45 -2.55
CA ILE A 61 -17.65 4.58 -3.34
C ILE A 61 -17.95 3.26 -4.06
N GLN A 62 -17.00 2.68 -4.78
CA GLN A 62 -17.22 1.43 -5.51
C GLN A 62 -17.65 0.27 -4.58
N HIS A 63 -17.06 0.14 -3.40
CA HIS A 63 -17.45 -0.88 -2.41
C HIS A 63 -18.89 -0.67 -1.92
N ILE A 64 -19.24 0.57 -1.59
CA ILE A 64 -20.61 0.94 -1.24
C ILE A 64 -21.57 0.54 -2.37
N LEU A 65 -21.23 0.86 -3.62
CA LEU A 65 -22.10 0.59 -4.76
C LEU A 65 -22.31 -0.89 -5.01
N ILE A 66 -21.27 -1.71 -4.89
CA ILE A 66 -21.39 -3.17 -4.98
C ILE A 66 -22.39 -3.69 -3.94
N SER A 67 -22.31 -3.17 -2.71
CA SER A 67 -23.15 -3.61 -1.58
C SER A 67 -24.60 -3.13 -1.66
N VAL A 68 -24.89 -2.17 -2.56
CA VAL A 68 -26.24 -1.67 -2.80
C VAL A 68 -26.93 -2.44 -3.93
N PHE A 69 -26.21 -3.27 -4.70
CA PHE A 69 -26.75 -4.11 -5.78
C PHE A 69 -27.50 -3.31 -6.88
N PRO A 70 -26.87 -2.32 -7.53
CA PRO A 70 -27.53 -1.46 -8.53
C PRO A 70 -28.10 -2.26 -9.72
N ASN A 71 -27.45 -3.35 -10.11
CA ASN A 71 -27.82 -4.08 -11.34
C ASN A 71 -29.05 -4.98 -11.18
N LEU A 72 -29.43 -5.33 -9.95
CA LEU A 72 -30.58 -6.18 -9.68
C LEU A 72 -31.92 -5.41 -9.73
N TYR A 73 -31.87 -4.08 -9.58
CA TYR A 73 -33.04 -3.20 -9.60
C TYR A 73 -32.92 -2.12 -10.68
N ALA A 74 -32.40 -2.50 -11.85
CA ALA A 74 -32.12 -1.64 -13.00
C ALA A 74 -33.29 -0.76 -13.51
N ASN A 75 -34.49 -0.91 -12.95
CA ASN A 75 -35.66 -0.07 -13.20
C ASN A 75 -35.48 1.38 -12.71
N TYR A 76 -34.56 1.64 -11.76
CA TYR A 76 -34.28 2.99 -11.29
C TYR A 76 -33.17 3.65 -12.12
N GLN A 77 -33.46 4.82 -12.69
CA GLN A 77 -32.49 5.60 -13.48
C GLN A 77 -31.21 5.93 -12.70
N ILE A 78 -31.34 6.14 -11.37
CA ILE A 78 -30.22 6.41 -10.47
C ILE A 78 -29.21 5.25 -10.47
N ASP A 79 -29.68 4.00 -10.47
CA ASP A 79 -28.84 2.81 -10.45
C ASP A 79 -27.99 2.70 -11.72
N GLN A 80 -28.61 3.03 -12.87
CA GLN A 80 -27.93 3.03 -14.17
C GLN A 80 -26.85 4.12 -14.24
N ILE A 81 -27.15 5.32 -13.75
CA ILE A 81 -26.19 6.44 -13.72
C ILE A 81 -25.01 6.09 -12.81
N ILE A 82 -25.30 5.57 -11.63
CA ILE A 82 -24.27 5.25 -10.64
C ILE A 82 -23.39 4.08 -11.10
N ALA A 83 -23.98 3.01 -11.64
CA ALA A 83 -23.21 1.88 -12.17
C ALA A 83 -22.33 2.30 -13.36
N SER A 84 -22.82 3.16 -14.25
CA SER A 84 -22.05 3.62 -15.41
C SER A 84 -20.89 4.53 -15.02
N ILE A 85 -21.05 5.42 -14.03
CA ILE A 85 -19.99 6.34 -13.59
C ILE A 85 -18.89 5.62 -12.80
N PHE A 86 -19.26 4.72 -11.88
CA PHE A 86 -18.30 4.18 -10.90
C PHE A 86 -17.88 2.73 -11.16
N LEU A 87 -18.73 1.93 -11.80
CA LEU A 87 -18.43 0.55 -12.17
C LEU A 87 -18.13 0.40 -13.67
N PHE A 88 -18.25 1.48 -14.44
CA PHE A 88 -18.10 1.48 -15.90
C PHE A 88 -18.88 0.34 -16.57
N SER A 89 -20.11 0.12 -16.12
CA SER A 89 -20.95 -0.97 -16.57
C SER A 89 -22.42 -0.52 -16.60
N TYR A 90 -23.21 -1.07 -17.52
CA TYR A 90 -24.56 -0.60 -17.81
C TYR A 90 -25.56 -1.77 -17.77
N PRO A 91 -26.71 -1.65 -17.09
CA PRO A 91 -27.64 -2.78 -16.91
C PRO A 91 -28.27 -3.31 -18.20
N SER A 92 -28.44 -2.44 -19.21
CA SER A 92 -28.93 -2.81 -20.55
C SER A 92 -27.79 -2.93 -21.57
N TYR A 93 -27.81 -4.00 -22.36
CA TYR A 93 -26.81 -4.28 -23.39
C TYR A 93 -27.06 -3.41 -24.65
N ASN A 94 -26.66 -2.14 -24.57
CA ASN A 94 -26.78 -1.17 -25.67
C ASN A 94 -25.42 -0.86 -26.30
N THR A 95 -25.40 -0.19 -27.45
CA THR A 95 -24.16 0.21 -28.15
C THR A 95 -23.24 1.05 -27.26
N THR A 96 -23.80 1.92 -26.42
CA THR A 96 -23.05 2.73 -25.44
C THR A 96 -22.35 1.87 -24.39
N HIS A 97 -22.98 0.79 -23.94
CA HIS A 97 -22.40 -0.15 -22.99
C HIS A 97 -21.18 -0.87 -23.58
N ILE A 98 -21.35 -1.47 -24.76
CA ILE A 98 -20.28 -2.17 -25.48
C ILE A 98 -19.10 -1.23 -25.74
N THR A 99 -19.38 0.02 -26.14
CA THR A 99 -18.35 1.03 -26.37
C THR A 99 -17.53 1.30 -25.10
N LEU A 100 -18.21 1.44 -23.96
CA LEU A 100 -17.58 1.74 -22.69
C LEU A 100 -16.77 0.55 -22.15
N GLU A 101 -17.27 -0.68 -22.29
CA GLU A 101 -16.52 -1.91 -21.98
C GLU A 101 -15.24 -2.01 -22.83
N ILE A 102 -15.32 -1.79 -24.14
CA ILE A 102 -14.17 -1.81 -25.04
C ILE A 102 -13.14 -0.76 -24.63
N ILE A 103 -13.57 0.45 -24.27
CA ILE A 103 -12.66 1.51 -23.81
C ILE A 103 -11.92 1.06 -22.55
N VAL A 104 -12.63 0.55 -21.53
CA VAL A 104 -12.02 0.10 -20.28
C VAL A 104 -11.01 -1.02 -20.53
N ILE A 105 -11.36 -2.00 -21.37
CA ILE A 105 -10.49 -3.13 -21.73
C ILE A 105 -9.25 -2.63 -22.50
N ALA A 106 -9.45 -1.77 -23.51
CA ALA A 106 -8.37 -1.23 -24.32
C ALA A 106 -7.36 -0.42 -23.48
N VAL A 107 -7.86 0.50 -22.65
CA VAL A 107 -6.99 1.29 -21.75
C VAL A 107 -6.30 0.39 -20.74
N GLY A 108 -6.99 -0.64 -20.23
CA GLY A 108 -6.40 -1.63 -19.35
C GLY A 108 -5.25 -2.41 -19.99
N TYR A 109 -5.41 -2.87 -21.23
CA TYR A 109 -4.32 -3.53 -21.97
C TYR A 109 -3.16 -2.58 -22.26
N VAL A 110 -3.42 -1.31 -22.60
CA VAL A 110 -2.36 -0.31 -22.76
C VAL A 110 -1.55 -0.17 -21.46
N ALA A 111 -2.21 -0.10 -20.31
CA ALA A 111 -1.53 -0.05 -19.01
C ALA A 111 -0.75 -1.34 -18.71
N LEU A 112 -1.30 -2.52 -19.05
CA LEU A 112 -0.62 -3.81 -18.89
C LEU A 112 0.62 -3.91 -19.77
N PHE A 113 0.52 -3.56 -21.05
CA PHE A 113 1.65 -3.57 -21.97
C PHE A 113 2.72 -2.57 -21.56
N PHE A 114 2.33 -1.38 -21.10
CA PHE A 114 3.27 -0.41 -20.55
C PHE A 114 4.00 -0.96 -19.32
N PHE A 115 3.27 -1.62 -18.40
CA PHE A 115 3.84 -2.28 -17.23
C PHE A 115 4.88 -3.33 -17.65
N ILE A 116 4.50 -4.24 -18.56
CA ILE A 116 5.37 -5.31 -19.06
C ILE A 116 6.59 -4.75 -19.78
N ALA A 117 6.41 -3.76 -20.66
CA ALA A 117 7.49 -3.12 -21.40
C ALA A 117 8.51 -2.46 -20.45
N THR A 118 8.03 -1.81 -19.39
CA THR A 118 8.88 -1.21 -18.36
C THR A 118 9.69 -2.27 -17.60
N VAL A 119 9.05 -3.38 -17.22
CA VAL A 119 9.73 -4.51 -16.56
C VAL A 119 10.79 -5.13 -17.48
N ILE A 120 10.46 -5.39 -18.75
CA ILE A 120 11.39 -5.94 -19.75
C ILE A 120 12.57 -4.98 -19.96
N ARG A 121 12.29 -3.69 -20.13
CA ARG A 121 13.33 -2.66 -20.30
C ARG A 121 14.27 -2.63 -19.10
N TYR A 122 13.73 -2.64 -17.87
CA TYR A 122 14.56 -2.68 -16.66
C TYR A 122 15.45 -3.92 -16.64
N LYS A 123 14.91 -5.08 -17.02
CA LYS A 123 15.66 -6.34 -17.08
C LYS A 123 16.79 -6.28 -18.13
N LEU A 124 16.57 -5.63 -19.27
CA LEU A 124 17.55 -5.53 -20.36
C LEU A 124 18.61 -4.45 -20.12
N LYS A 125 18.23 -3.28 -19.61
CA LYS A 125 19.11 -2.09 -19.49
C LYS A 125 19.57 -1.79 -18.07
N GLY A 126 19.02 -2.46 -17.06
CA GLY A 126 19.28 -2.18 -15.64
C GLY A 126 18.79 -0.81 -15.15
N THR A 127 18.12 -0.04 -16.01
CA THR A 127 17.75 1.37 -15.77
C THR A 127 16.33 1.66 -16.23
N ILE A 128 15.66 2.56 -15.52
CA ILE A 128 14.31 3.08 -15.84
C ILE A 128 14.39 4.60 -15.85
N THR A 129 13.74 5.25 -16.81
CA THR A 129 13.67 6.71 -16.85
C THR A 129 12.72 7.25 -15.79
N LYS A 130 12.91 8.50 -15.35
CA LYS A 130 12.01 9.16 -14.37
C LYS A 130 10.56 9.21 -14.86
N VAL A 131 10.33 9.40 -16.15
CA VAL A 131 8.99 9.45 -16.76
C VAL A 131 8.31 8.08 -16.68
N GLU A 132 9.03 7.01 -17.02
CA GLU A 132 8.51 5.63 -16.91
C GLU A 132 8.17 5.27 -15.46
N ILE A 133 9.00 5.67 -14.50
CA ILE A 133 8.73 5.48 -13.07
C ILE A 133 7.46 6.22 -12.65
N ALA A 134 7.31 7.48 -13.03
CA ALA A 134 6.12 8.28 -12.69
C ALA A 134 4.84 7.68 -13.30
N ALA A 135 4.89 7.29 -14.57
CA ALA A 135 3.79 6.62 -15.24
C ALA A 135 3.44 5.28 -14.58
N MET A 136 4.45 4.47 -14.23
CA MET A 136 4.26 3.20 -13.53
C MET A 136 3.61 3.40 -12.16
N ASN A 137 3.98 4.47 -11.45
CA ASN A 137 3.39 4.80 -10.16
C ASN A 137 1.90 5.13 -10.29
N ILE A 138 1.53 5.96 -11.28
CA ILE A 138 0.14 6.27 -11.59
C ILE A 138 -0.61 4.99 -11.97
N ILE A 139 -0.02 4.12 -12.78
CA ILE A 139 -0.64 2.86 -13.17
C ILE A 139 -0.89 1.97 -11.95
N MET A 140 0.12 1.73 -11.11
CA MET A 140 0.02 0.79 -9.98
C MET A 140 -0.83 1.29 -8.82
N HIS A 141 -0.79 2.60 -8.52
CA HIS A 141 -1.42 3.15 -7.32
C HIS A 141 -2.71 3.90 -7.59
N PHE A 142 -3.00 4.28 -8.84
CA PHE A 142 -4.24 4.97 -9.21
C PHE A 142 -5.07 4.15 -10.18
N PHE A 143 -4.52 3.83 -11.36
CA PHE A 143 -5.30 3.24 -12.44
C PHE A 143 -5.72 1.79 -12.14
N ILE A 144 -4.80 0.92 -11.72
CA ILE A 144 -5.11 -0.48 -11.44
C ILE A 144 -6.18 -0.62 -10.34
N PRO A 145 -6.04 0.02 -9.16
CA PRO A 145 -7.07 -0.07 -8.12
C PRO A 145 -8.44 0.45 -8.61
N LEU A 146 -8.45 1.50 -9.43
CA LEU A 146 -9.68 2.09 -10.00
C LEU A 146 -10.42 1.13 -10.93
N VAL A 147 -9.67 0.33 -11.71
CA VAL A 147 -10.19 -0.44 -12.85
C VAL A 147 -10.46 -1.91 -12.50
N ILE A 148 -9.91 -2.46 -11.42
CA ILE A 148 -10.15 -3.86 -11.01
C ILE A 148 -11.65 -4.17 -10.84
N LEU A 149 -12.39 -3.31 -10.13
CA LEU A 149 -13.82 -3.52 -9.88
C LEU A 149 -14.64 -3.38 -11.18
N PRO A 150 -14.43 -2.34 -12.00
CA PRO A 150 -15.02 -2.27 -13.33
C PRO A 150 -14.75 -3.47 -14.24
N LEU A 151 -13.52 -3.97 -14.29
CA LEU A 151 -13.21 -5.15 -15.11
C LEU A 151 -13.98 -6.39 -14.67
N SER A 152 -14.12 -6.59 -13.36
CA SER A 152 -14.92 -7.70 -12.83
C SER A 152 -16.41 -7.54 -13.12
N SER A 153 -16.92 -6.31 -13.05
CA SER A 153 -18.27 -5.94 -13.44
C SER A 153 -18.52 -6.25 -14.92
N ASN A 154 -17.59 -5.84 -15.79
CA ASN A 154 -17.65 -6.07 -17.23
C ASN A 154 -17.55 -7.55 -17.59
N ALA A 155 -16.69 -8.31 -16.90
CA ALA A 155 -16.63 -9.76 -17.10
C ALA A 155 -17.99 -10.43 -16.77
N GLY A 156 -18.66 -9.96 -15.71
CA GLY A 156 -19.99 -10.44 -15.33
C GLY A 156 -21.07 -10.05 -16.36
N SER A 157 -21.11 -8.79 -16.80
CA SER A 157 -22.09 -8.32 -17.79
C SER A 157 -21.94 -9.01 -19.14
N ILE A 158 -20.72 -9.21 -19.64
CA ILE A 158 -20.45 -9.92 -20.89
C ILE A 158 -20.88 -11.38 -20.79
N LEU A 159 -20.62 -12.04 -19.65
CA LEU A 159 -21.05 -13.42 -19.42
C LEU A 159 -22.58 -13.54 -19.41
N THR A 160 -23.27 -12.64 -18.71
CA THR A 160 -24.73 -12.50 -18.76
C THR A 160 -25.23 -12.33 -20.21
N ALA A 161 -24.60 -11.45 -21.00
CA ALA A 161 -25.01 -11.22 -22.38
C ALA A 161 -24.82 -12.47 -23.27
N MET A 162 -23.77 -13.24 -22.99
CA MET A 162 -23.51 -14.53 -23.65
C MET A 162 -24.54 -15.59 -23.27
N ILE A 163 -24.89 -15.71 -21.98
CA ILE A 163 -25.90 -16.65 -21.49
C ILE A 163 -27.27 -16.36 -22.11
N ASN A 164 -27.65 -15.08 -22.18
CA ASN A 164 -28.93 -14.63 -22.70
C ASN A 164 -28.97 -14.48 -24.23
N GLN A 165 -27.90 -14.89 -24.95
CA GLN A 165 -27.79 -14.82 -26.42
C GLN A 165 -28.07 -13.43 -27.01
N LEU A 166 -27.70 -12.35 -26.30
CA LEU A 166 -28.00 -10.97 -26.69
C LEU A 166 -27.07 -10.42 -27.79
N ALA A 167 -26.02 -11.14 -28.18
CA ALA A 167 -25.03 -10.71 -29.16
C ALA A 167 -24.37 -11.90 -29.89
N SER A 168 -23.55 -11.60 -30.91
CA SER A 168 -22.85 -12.64 -31.69
C SER A 168 -21.89 -13.43 -30.80
N THR A 169 -22.08 -14.76 -30.79
CA THR A 169 -21.40 -15.68 -29.87
C THR A 169 -19.88 -15.61 -29.91
N LEU A 170 -19.28 -15.43 -31.10
CA LEU A 170 -17.82 -15.37 -31.20
C LEU A 170 -17.23 -14.10 -30.59
N SER A 171 -17.86 -12.94 -30.84
CA SER A 171 -17.31 -11.65 -30.38
C SER A 171 -17.39 -11.51 -28.85
N THR A 172 -18.48 -11.99 -28.24
CA THR A 172 -18.65 -11.99 -26.79
C THR A 172 -17.70 -12.95 -26.10
N ILE A 173 -17.44 -14.14 -26.67
CA ILE A 173 -16.44 -15.07 -26.14
C ILE A 173 -15.04 -14.44 -26.12
N VAL A 174 -14.63 -13.81 -27.23
CA VAL A 174 -13.33 -13.14 -27.30
C VAL A 174 -13.24 -12.01 -26.28
N LEU A 175 -14.27 -11.17 -26.17
CA LEU A 175 -14.31 -10.06 -25.23
C LEU A 175 -14.26 -10.53 -23.77
N LEU A 176 -14.98 -11.61 -23.44
CA LEU A 176 -14.97 -12.22 -22.11
C LEU A 176 -13.58 -12.73 -21.74
N LEU A 177 -12.93 -13.47 -22.64
CA LEU A 177 -11.58 -14.02 -22.42
C LEU A 177 -10.56 -12.90 -22.19
N LEU A 178 -10.59 -11.86 -23.01
CA LEU A 178 -9.71 -10.70 -22.87
C LEU A 178 -9.94 -10.00 -21.52
N THR A 179 -11.20 -9.76 -21.14
CA THR A 179 -11.54 -9.12 -19.87
C THR A 179 -11.07 -9.95 -18.67
N PHE A 180 -11.25 -11.27 -18.71
CA PHE A 180 -10.87 -12.17 -17.62
C PHE A 180 -9.35 -12.26 -17.44
N ILE A 181 -8.59 -12.36 -18.53
CA ILE A 181 -7.12 -12.36 -18.50
C ILE A 181 -6.63 -11.04 -17.91
N LEU A 182 -7.16 -9.92 -18.38
CA LEU A 182 -6.77 -8.60 -17.90
C LEU A 182 -7.08 -8.41 -16.41
N TRP A 183 -8.29 -8.82 -15.97
CA TRP A 183 -8.70 -8.79 -14.57
C TRP A 183 -7.77 -9.61 -13.67
N ALA A 184 -7.44 -10.85 -14.07
CA ALA A 184 -6.52 -11.72 -13.33
C ALA A 184 -5.10 -11.11 -13.24
N CYS A 185 -4.60 -10.54 -14.34
CA CYS A 185 -3.31 -9.85 -14.35
C CYS A 185 -3.32 -8.64 -13.40
N PHE A 186 -4.39 -7.84 -13.37
CA PHE A 186 -4.49 -6.67 -12.50
C PHE A 186 -4.58 -7.02 -11.03
N ILE A 187 -5.32 -8.09 -10.67
CA ILE A 187 -5.31 -8.63 -9.30
C ILE A 187 -3.88 -9.03 -8.90
N GLY A 188 -3.15 -9.73 -9.78
CA GLY A 188 -1.77 -10.14 -9.53
C GLY A 188 -0.82 -8.96 -9.34
N ILE A 189 -0.89 -7.94 -10.21
CA ILE A 189 -0.07 -6.72 -10.08
C ILE A 189 -0.43 -5.98 -8.79
N PHE A 190 -1.71 -5.87 -8.47
CA PHE A 190 -2.18 -5.20 -7.24
C PHE A 190 -1.74 -5.95 -5.97
N TYR A 191 -1.72 -7.28 -5.99
CA TYR A 191 -1.16 -8.10 -4.90
C TYR A 191 0.32 -7.76 -4.65
N PHE A 192 1.15 -7.77 -5.69
CA PHE A 192 2.56 -7.43 -5.55
C PHE A 192 2.76 -5.98 -5.11
N SER A 193 2.02 -5.04 -5.71
CA SER A 193 2.06 -3.63 -5.33
C SER A 193 1.76 -3.43 -3.84
N THR A 194 0.68 -4.02 -3.33
CA THR A 194 0.31 -3.91 -1.92
C THR A 194 1.29 -4.63 -0.99
N LEU A 195 1.76 -5.83 -1.35
CA LEU A 195 2.73 -6.60 -0.59
C LEU A 195 4.05 -5.84 -0.40
N PHE A 196 4.60 -5.27 -1.48
CA PHE A 196 5.86 -4.51 -1.39
C PHE A 196 5.65 -3.15 -0.74
N SER A 197 4.50 -2.51 -0.93
CA SER A 197 4.18 -1.22 -0.30
C SER A 197 4.01 -1.32 1.22
N SER A 198 3.49 -2.43 1.75
CA SER A 198 3.46 -2.63 3.22
C SER A 198 4.85 -2.98 3.79
N SER A 199 5.71 -3.59 2.96
CA SER A 199 6.99 -4.16 3.34
C SER A 199 8.17 -3.26 2.97
N THR A 200 7.97 -1.94 3.05
CA THR A 200 8.97 -0.95 2.66
C THR A 200 9.50 -0.11 3.82
N ILE A 201 10.75 0.34 3.69
CA ILE A 201 11.35 1.42 4.50
C ILE A 201 11.19 2.80 3.84
N PHE A 202 10.27 2.96 2.90
CA PHE A 202 9.94 4.27 2.32
C PHE A 202 8.50 4.60 2.68
N PHE A 203 8.30 5.30 3.79
CA PHE A 203 6.97 5.82 4.13
C PHE A 203 6.64 6.96 3.17
N HIS A 204 5.76 6.67 2.20
CA HIS A 204 5.25 7.69 1.29
C HIS A 204 4.39 8.70 2.07
N ASP A 205 4.49 9.98 1.72
CA ASP A 205 3.57 11.02 2.20
C ASP A 205 2.19 10.84 1.56
N SER A 206 1.46 9.85 2.05
CA SER A 206 0.14 9.46 1.57
C SER A 206 -0.85 9.45 2.73
N VAL A 207 -2.10 9.81 2.45
CA VAL A 207 -3.21 9.66 3.40
C VAL A 207 -3.39 8.18 3.77
N CYS A 208 -3.04 7.26 2.88
CA CYS A 208 -3.31 5.84 2.98
C CYS A 208 -2.04 5.01 3.20
N VAL A 209 -1.17 5.42 4.13
CA VAL A 209 -0.03 4.56 4.52
C VAL A 209 -0.57 3.38 5.32
N TYR A 210 -0.14 2.17 4.97
CA TYR A 210 -0.52 0.94 5.65
C TYR A 210 0.68 0.08 6.01
N PHE A 211 0.57 -0.56 7.17
CA PHE A 211 1.55 -1.51 7.69
C PHE A 211 1.26 -2.94 7.25
N GLU A 212 0.01 -3.27 6.91
CA GLU A 212 -0.40 -4.61 6.46
C GLU A 212 -1.11 -4.56 5.11
N SER A 213 -0.64 -5.35 4.15
CA SER A 213 -1.21 -5.42 2.81
C SER A 213 -2.52 -6.21 2.75
N LYS A 214 -2.67 -7.24 3.60
CA LYS A 214 -3.76 -8.22 3.51
C LYS A 214 -5.15 -7.60 3.53
N PRO A 215 -5.50 -6.67 4.45
CA PRO A 215 -6.87 -6.17 4.52
C PRO A 215 -7.24 -5.37 3.27
N ILE A 216 -6.29 -4.60 2.74
CA ILE A 216 -6.49 -3.81 1.51
C ILE A 216 -6.62 -4.75 0.31
N PHE A 217 -5.71 -5.72 0.17
CA PHE A 217 -5.75 -6.68 -0.91
C PHE A 217 -7.06 -7.48 -0.94
N PHE A 218 -7.48 -8.02 0.22
CA PHE A 218 -8.72 -8.78 0.32
C PHE A 218 -9.96 -7.92 0.09
N THR A 219 -9.93 -6.64 0.45
CA THR A 219 -11.03 -5.71 0.14
C THR A 219 -11.26 -5.62 -1.37
N TYR A 220 -10.21 -5.40 -2.17
CA TYR A 220 -10.36 -5.35 -3.63
C TYR A 220 -10.67 -6.72 -4.23
N LEU A 221 -10.03 -7.79 -3.76
CA LEU A 221 -10.26 -9.13 -4.26
C LEU A 221 -11.72 -9.57 -4.09
N PHE A 222 -12.23 -9.48 -2.85
CA PHE A 222 -13.59 -9.91 -2.54
C PHE A 222 -14.64 -9.03 -3.22
N ASN A 223 -14.46 -7.70 -3.22
CA ASN A 223 -15.38 -6.83 -3.96
C ASN A 223 -15.36 -7.09 -5.45
N SER A 224 -14.21 -7.39 -6.06
CA SER A 224 -14.16 -7.71 -7.49
C SER A 224 -14.89 -9.02 -7.79
N PHE A 225 -14.71 -10.03 -6.93
CA PHE A 225 -15.43 -11.28 -7.07
C PHE A 225 -16.93 -11.11 -6.87
N LEU A 226 -17.35 -10.32 -5.89
CA LEU A 226 -18.76 -10.00 -5.65
C LEU A 226 -19.36 -9.20 -6.80
N ALA A 227 -18.67 -8.20 -7.34
CA ALA A 227 -19.13 -7.44 -8.50
C ALA A 227 -19.41 -8.37 -9.69
N PHE A 228 -18.49 -9.30 -9.98
CA PHE A 228 -18.70 -10.34 -11.00
C PHE A 228 -19.95 -11.20 -10.70
N LEU A 229 -20.08 -11.72 -9.47
CA LEU A 229 -21.21 -12.56 -9.08
C LEU A 229 -22.55 -11.83 -9.14
N ILE A 230 -22.62 -10.56 -8.74
CA ILE A 230 -23.84 -9.76 -8.77
C ILE A 230 -24.42 -9.70 -10.18
N TRP A 231 -23.58 -9.53 -11.19
CA TRP A 231 -24.05 -9.45 -12.57
C TRP A 231 -24.71 -10.72 -13.07
N ILE A 232 -24.06 -11.86 -12.82
CA ILE A 232 -24.55 -13.14 -13.32
C ILE A 232 -25.69 -13.65 -12.43
N SER A 233 -25.81 -13.10 -11.21
CA SER A 233 -26.77 -13.62 -10.23
C SER A 233 -28.22 -13.58 -10.68
N LYS A 234 -28.57 -12.61 -11.53
CA LYS A 234 -29.93 -12.45 -12.07
C LYS A 234 -30.35 -13.56 -13.04
N ASP A 235 -29.40 -14.23 -13.68
CA ASP A 235 -29.66 -15.18 -14.77
C ASP A 235 -29.66 -16.65 -14.32
N PHE A 236 -29.24 -16.95 -13.08
CA PHE A 236 -29.14 -18.32 -12.58
C PHE A 236 -30.43 -18.83 -11.91
N ASN A 237 -30.79 -18.26 -10.76
CA ASN A 237 -31.91 -18.70 -9.93
C ASN A 237 -32.42 -17.50 -9.12
N VAL A 238 -33.73 -17.41 -8.92
CA VAL A 238 -34.39 -16.35 -8.11
C VAL A 238 -33.77 -16.23 -6.70
N ASN A 239 -33.27 -17.34 -6.15
CA ASN A 239 -32.65 -17.36 -4.81
C ASN A 239 -31.16 -16.98 -4.82
N PHE A 240 -30.50 -17.01 -5.98
CA PHE A 240 -29.05 -16.82 -6.05
C PHE A 240 -28.60 -15.38 -5.71
N PRO A 241 -29.33 -14.30 -6.08
CA PRO A 241 -29.02 -12.95 -5.60
C PRO A 241 -28.99 -12.81 -4.07
N TYR A 242 -29.91 -13.50 -3.37
CA TYR A 242 -29.93 -13.51 -1.91
C TYR A 242 -28.71 -14.23 -1.31
N PHE A 243 -28.23 -15.31 -1.97
CA PHE A 243 -26.97 -15.94 -1.60
C PHE A 243 -25.78 -15.00 -1.77
N VAL A 244 -25.71 -14.24 -2.87
CA VAL A 244 -24.65 -13.24 -3.09
C VAL A 244 -24.72 -12.12 -2.04
N GLY A 245 -25.93 -11.68 -1.66
CA GLY A 245 -26.15 -10.75 -0.56
C GLY A 245 -25.63 -11.25 0.79
N ALA A 246 -25.92 -12.51 1.12
CA ALA A 246 -25.43 -13.13 2.36
C ALA A 246 -23.91 -13.31 2.34
N LEU A 247 -23.34 -13.67 1.18
CA LEU A 247 -21.91 -13.79 0.99
C LEU A 247 -21.21 -12.43 1.18
N ASN A 248 -21.78 -11.33 0.67
CA ASN A 248 -21.24 -9.98 0.89
C ASN A 248 -21.14 -9.64 2.38
N ILE A 249 -22.21 -9.90 3.15
CA ILE A 249 -22.22 -9.67 4.61
C ILE A 249 -21.11 -10.46 5.31
N VAL A 250 -20.95 -11.75 4.98
CA VAL A 250 -19.90 -12.59 5.60
C VAL A 250 -18.50 -12.07 5.26
N LEU A 251 -18.27 -11.66 4.01
CA LEU A 251 -16.98 -11.12 3.58
C LEU A 251 -16.69 -9.77 4.23
N ASP A 252 -17.67 -8.87 4.34
CA ASP A 252 -17.52 -7.58 5.02
C ASP A 252 -17.24 -7.76 6.52
N LEU A 253 -17.88 -8.72 7.20
CA LEU A 253 -17.58 -9.06 8.59
C LEU A 253 -16.14 -9.59 8.76
N PHE A 254 -15.69 -10.44 7.83
CA PHE A 254 -14.32 -10.92 7.81
C PHE A 254 -13.32 -9.77 7.60
N LEU A 255 -13.59 -8.85 6.67
CA LEU A 255 -12.77 -7.67 6.45
C LEU A 255 -12.77 -6.74 7.68
N LEU A 256 -13.92 -6.58 8.34
CA LEU A 256 -14.04 -5.75 9.54
C LEU A 256 -13.14 -6.30 10.66
N PHE A 257 -13.12 -7.62 10.85
CA PHE A 257 -12.20 -8.29 11.77
C PHE A 257 -10.73 -7.97 11.45
N LEU A 258 -10.36 -7.96 10.16
CA LEU A 258 -9.00 -7.60 9.75
C LEU A 258 -8.66 -6.12 10.01
N ILE A 259 -9.62 -5.20 9.85
CA ILE A 259 -9.43 -3.76 10.12
C ILE A 259 -9.12 -3.50 11.61
N PHE A 260 -9.67 -4.30 12.53
CA PHE A 260 -9.33 -4.23 13.96
C PHE A 260 -7.87 -4.58 14.28
N ASN A 261 -7.10 -5.07 13.32
CA ASN A 261 -5.64 -5.21 13.45
C ASN A 261 -4.87 -3.92 13.17
N PHE A 262 -5.56 -2.80 12.90
CA PHE A 262 -4.98 -1.48 12.61
C PHE A 262 -4.00 -1.54 11.43
N PRO A 263 -4.48 -1.92 10.23
CA PRO A 263 -3.60 -2.04 9.08
C PRO A 263 -3.08 -0.71 8.57
N PHE A 264 -3.74 0.41 8.88
CA PHE A 264 -3.31 1.75 8.45
C PHE A 264 -2.49 2.45 9.52
N ALA A 265 -1.55 3.29 9.09
CA ALA A 265 -0.81 4.17 9.99
C ALA A 265 -1.76 5.15 10.68
N TYR A 266 -2.63 5.79 9.90
CA TYR A 266 -3.57 6.76 10.45
C TYR A 266 -4.85 6.10 11.00
N LEU A 267 -5.17 6.41 12.25
CA LEU A 267 -6.35 5.88 12.94
C LEU A 267 -7.67 6.26 12.26
N TYR A 268 -7.75 7.48 11.71
CA TYR A 268 -8.97 7.93 11.02
C TYR A 268 -9.25 7.13 9.74
N VAL A 269 -8.21 6.69 9.01
CA VAL A 269 -8.40 5.84 7.82
C VAL A 269 -8.93 4.47 8.21
N THR A 270 -8.41 3.90 9.30
CA THR A 270 -8.94 2.65 9.88
C THR A 270 -10.41 2.82 10.28
N THR A 271 -10.77 3.97 10.84
CA THR A 271 -12.15 4.31 11.22
C THR A 271 -13.07 4.40 10.00
N ILE A 272 -12.65 5.12 8.95
CA ILE A 272 -13.43 5.27 7.71
C ILE A 272 -13.60 3.90 7.03
N ALA A 273 -12.56 3.07 6.98
CA ALA A 273 -12.65 1.72 6.44
C ALA A 273 -13.66 0.85 7.21
N ALA A 274 -13.61 0.84 8.55
CA ALA A 274 -14.57 0.11 9.38
C ALA A 274 -16.01 0.61 9.20
N ALA A 275 -16.20 1.93 9.11
CA ALA A 275 -17.50 2.55 8.86
C ALA A 275 -18.05 2.20 7.49
N THR A 276 -17.18 2.15 6.47
CA THR A 276 -17.53 1.75 5.10
C THR A 276 -18.04 0.31 5.09
N LEU A 277 -17.27 -0.63 5.66
CA LEU A 277 -17.66 -2.05 5.76
C LEU A 277 -18.98 -2.25 6.49
N THR A 278 -19.17 -1.53 7.60
CA THR A 278 -20.42 -1.62 8.35
C THR A 278 -21.60 -1.06 7.55
N SER A 279 -21.39 0.04 6.83
CA SER A 279 -22.41 0.60 5.95
C SER A 279 -22.76 -0.32 4.77
N CYS A 280 -21.79 -1.05 4.22
CA CYS A 280 -21.98 -2.06 3.19
C CYS A 280 -22.84 -3.24 3.69
N ILE A 281 -22.64 -3.68 4.95
CA ILE A 281 -23.50 -4.67 5.60
C ILE A 281 -24.94 -4.17 5.68
N PHE A 282 -25.17 -2.94 6.13
CA PHE A 282 -26.52 -2.36 6.19
C PHE A 282 -27.13 -2.13 4.79
N GLY A 283 -26.32 -1.79 3.79
CA GLY A 283 -26.75 -1.73 2.39
C GLY A 283 -27.26 -3.09 1.89
N SER A 284 -26.53 -4.15 2.21
CA SER A 284 -26.90 -5.53 1.88
C SER A 284 -28.14 -5.99 2.64
N ILE A 285 -28.31 -5.60 3.91
CA ILE A 285 -29.55 -5.82 4.67
C ILE A 285 -30.72 -5.08 4.02
N GLY A 286 -30.50 -3.84 3.58
CA GLY A 286 -31.48 -3.04 2.84
C GLY A 286 -31.97 -3.73 1.57
N PHE A 287 -31.07 -4.43 0.86
CA PHE A 287 -31.42 -5.28 -0.28
C PHE A 287 -32.43 -6.39 0.08
N PHE A 288 -32.28 -7.05 1.24
CA PHE A 288 -33.24 -8.06 1.70
C PHE A 288 -34.60 -7.48 2.13
N ILE A 289 -34.65 -6.21 2.56
CA ILE A 289 -35.84 -5.61 3.18
C ILE A 289 -36.89 -5.16 2.16
N GLY A 290 -36.56 -4.85 0.90
CA GLY A 290 -37.63 -4.48 -0.02
C GLY A 290 -37.28 -4.26 -1.49
N GLY A 291 -38.00 -4.96 -2.37
CA GLY A 291 -37.97 -4.75 -3.82
C GLY A 291 -38.61 -3.44 -4.31
N ASN A 292 -39.49 -2.82 -3.51
CA ASN A 292 -40.20 -1.57 -3.89
C ASN A 292 -39.62 -0.29 -3.28
N LEU A 293 -38.66 -0.38 -2.36
CA LEU A 293 -38.04 0.77 -1.68
C LEU A 293 -36.56 0.90 -2.05
N GLY A 294 -36.26 0.87 -3.34
CA GLY A 294 -34.89 0.87 -3.87
C GLY A 294 -34.04 2.10 -3.49
N TYR A 295 -34.65 3.19 -3.02
CA TYR A 295 -33.92 4.34 -2.49
C TYR A 295 -33.49 4.17 -1.02
N LEU A 296 -34.19 3.33 -0.25
CA LEU A 296 -33.98 3.16 1.18
C LEU A 296 -32.62 2.52 1.49
N ARG A 297 -32.11 1.65 0.61
CA ARG A 297 -30.75 1.09 0.71
C ARG A 297 -29.66 2.17 0.68
N TYR A 298 -29.79 3.21 -0.14
CA TYR A 298 -28.82 4.31 -0.19
C TYR A 298 -28.87 5.14 1.09
N VAL A 299 -30.08 5.41 1.60
CA VAL A 299 -30.28 6.10 2.87
C VAL A 299 -29.70 5.29 4.03
N LEU A 300 -29.94 3.97 4.06
CA LEU A 300 -29.38 3.07 5.07
C LEU A 300 -27.85 3.08 5.06
N VAL A 301 -27.22 2.98 3.89
CA VAL A 301 -25.76 3.06 3.77
C VAL A 301 -25.26 4.41 4.29
N LEU A 302 -25.85 5.53 3.86
CA LEU A 302 -25.38 6.86 4.27
C LEU A 302 -25.52 7.09 5.77
N VAL A 303 -26.69 6.78 6.34
CA VAL A 303 -26.97 6.95 7.77
C VAL A 303 -26.08 6.04 8.60
N SER A 304 -25.95 4.76 8.22
CA SER A 304 -25.09 3.81 8.93
C SER A 304 -23.61 4.17 8.81
N PHE A 305 -23.15 4.71 7.68
CA PHE A 305 -21.78 5.21 7.52
C PHE A 305 -21.47 6.34 8.50
N LEU A 306 -22.36 7.33 8.61
CA LEU A 306 -22.18 8.48 9.51
C LEU A 306 -22.16 8.03 10.98
N ILE A 307 -23.13 7.21 11.39
CA ILE A 307 -23.19 6.68 12.77
C ILE A 307 -21.95 5.82 13.07
N SER A 308 -21.61 4.90 12.17
CA SER A 308 -20.47 4.00 12.34
C SER A 308 -19.15 4.76 12.40
N SER A 309 -18.98 5.83 11.63
CA SER A 309 -17.78 6.66 11.66
C SER A 309 -17.53 7.25 13.05
N ILE A 310 -18.58 7.74 13.71
CA ILE A 310 -18.48 8.27 15.08
C ILE A 310 -18.19 7.14 16.08
N VAL A 311 -18.94 6.04 16.00
CA VAL A 311 -18.81 4.90 16.91
C VAL A 311 -17.41 4.27 16.82
N PHE A 312 -16.92 3.97 15.61
CA PHE A 312 -15.59 3.39 15.43
C PHE A 312 -14.47 4.36 15.80
N HIS A 313 -14.65 5.67 15.61
CA HIS A 313 -13.66 6.64 16.05
C HIS A 313 -13.42 6.52 17.56
N ILE A 314 -14.50 6.46 18.34
CA ILE A 314 -14.46 6.34 19.80
C ILE A 314 -13.86 4.99 20.19
N ILE A 315 -14.37 3.89 19.63
CA ILE A 315 -13.93 2.52 19.95
C ILE A 315 -12.45 2.34 19.63
N LEU A 316 -12.02 2.66 18.40
CA LEU A 316 -10.64 2.43 17.96
C LEU A 316 -9.65 3.32 18.72
N LYS A 317 -10.02 4.56 19.07
CA LYS A 317 -9.20 5.45 19.91
C LYS A 317 -9.05 4.91 21.33
N PHE A 318 -10.11 4.34 21.90
CA PHE A 318 -10.04 3.70 23.21
C PHE A 318 -9.17 2.43 23.17
N VAL A 319 -9.39 1.57 22.18
CA VAL A 319 -8.63 0.33 21.99
C VAL A 319 -7.16 0.62 21.73
N SER A 320 -6.82 1.62 20.90
CA SER A 320 -5.42 1.96 20.62
C SER A 320 -4.68 2.40 21.88
N LYS A 321 -5.30 3.28 22.68
CA LYS A 321 -4.73 3.73 23.97
C LYS A 321 -4.54 2.56 24.93
N LYS A 322 -5.51 1.64 24.99
CA LYS A 322 -5.42 0.43 25.83
C LYS A 322 -4.28 -0.49 25.39
N ILE A 323 -4.01 -0.60 24.08
CA ILE A 323 -2.91 -1.42 23.55
C ILE A 323 -1.56 -0.77 23.86
N ILE A 324 -1.40 0.54 23.64
CA ILE A 324 -0.14 1.25 23.87
C ILE A 324 0.28 1.23 25.35
N ARG A 325 -0.67 1.31 26.28
CA ARG A 325 -0.42 1.32 27.73
C ARG A 325 -0.03 -0.04 28.32
N LYS A 326 -0.09 -1.14 27.56
CA LYS A 326 0.31 -2.45 28.09
C LYS A 326 1.82 -2.50 28.25
N GLU A 327 2.26 -2.87 29.46
CA GLU A 327 3.69 -2.98 29.79
C GLU A 327 4.28 -4.33 29.41
N GLU A 328 3.45 -5.34 29.14
CA GLU A 328 3.90 -6.67 28.72
C GLU A 328 3.18 -7.13 27.45
N PHE A 329 3.93 -7.79 26.56
CA PHE A 329 3.38 -8.37 25.34
C PHE A 329 3.16 -9.88 25.53
N VAL A 330 1.91 -10.32 25.38
CA VAL A 330 1.54 -11.74 25.47
C VAL A 330 1.92 -12.52 24.20
N ASN A 331 2.07 -11.84 23.06
CA ASN A 331 2.31 -12.46 21.75
C ASN A 331 3.04 -11.48 20.81
N ASP A 332 3.94 -12.00 19.97
CA ASP A 332 4.66 -11.29 18.89
C ASP A 332 3.75 -10.40 18.03
N ARG A 333 2.54 -10.87 17.68
CA ARG A 333 1.59 -10.07 16.89
C ARG A 333 1.14 -8.81 17.63
N LEU A 334 0.91 -8.92 18.95
CA LEU A 334 0.51 -7.80 19.77
C LEU A 334 1.68 -6.82 19.95
N ALA A 335 2.91 -7.32 20.05
CA ALA A 335 4.12 -6.49 20.11
C ALA A 335 4.29 -5.63 18.85
N ILE A 336 4.18 -6.23 17.66
CA ILE A 336 4.23 -5.50 16.38
C ILE A 336 3.10 -4.47 16.30
N LYS A 337 1.88 -4.86 16.70
CA LYS A 337 0.72 -3.97 16.71
C LYS A 337 0.94 -2.76 17.63
N GLN A 338 1.48 -2.99 18.82
CA GLN A 338 1.77 -1.94 19.79
C GLN A 338 2.86 -1.00 19.29
N LEU A 339 3.94 -1.53 18.70
CA LEU A 339 5.00 -0.73 18.07
C LEU A 339 4.44 0.20 16.99
N ARG A 340 3.65 -0.36 16.06
CA ARG A 340 3.04 0.39 14.95
C ARG A 340 2.12 1.49 15.44
N LEU A 341 1.32 1.21 16.47
CA LEU A 341 0.44 2.21 17.09
C LEU A 341 1.20 3.29 17.85
N ALA A 342 2.28 2.92 18.55
CA ALA A 342 3.12 3.88 19.26
C ALA A 342 3.82 4.84 18.27
N VAL A 343 4.32 4.31 17.15
CA VAL A 343 4.87 5.12 16.06
C VAL A 343 3.79 6.04 15.48
N SER A 344 2.63 5.50 15.12
CA SER A 344 1.62 6.29 14.42
C SER A 344 0.93 7.35 15.28
N GLN A 345 0.95 7.18 16.60
CA GLN A 345 0.39 8.14 17.56
C GLN A 345 1.46 9.05 18.19
N ASN A 346 2.70 8.98 17.72
CA ASN A 346 3.85 9.71 18.29
C ASN A 346 3.94 9.54 19.81
N ASP A 347 3.78 8.29 20.29
CA ASP A 347 3.76 8.02 21.72
C ASP A 347 5.17 8.22 22.34
N PRO A 348 5.29 8.86 23.52
CA PRO A 348 6.57 9.12 24.17
C PRO A 348 7.41 7.86 24.45
N SER A 349 6.77 6.71 24.61
CA SER A 349 7.46 5.43 24.84
C SER A 349 8.18 4.89 23.60
N PHE A 350 7.79 5.31 22.39
CA PHE A 350 8.56 5.04 21.18
C PHE A 350 9.74 6.01 21.06
N ILE A 351 9.52 7.30 21.29
CA ILE A 351 10.56 8.35 21.20
C ILE A 351 11.69 8.09 22.20
N SER A 352 11.36 7.64 23.41
CA SER A 352 12.36 7.29 24.43
C SER A 352 13.08 5.97 24.19
N GLY A 353 12.68 5.18 23.17
CA GLY A 353 13.23 3.86 22.91
C GLY A 353 12.72 2.75 23.85
N LYS A 354 11.97 3.07 24.90
CA LYS A 354 11.48 2.11 25.90
C LYS A 354 10.70 0.95 25.29
N ILE A 355 9.78 1.24 24.36
CA ILE A 355 9.01 0.20 23.66
C ILE A 355 9.93 -0.72 22.85
N ILE A 356 10.95 -0.16 22.20
CA ILE A 356 11.86 -0.94 21.35
C ILE A 356 12.69 -1.90 22.21
N GLU A 357 13.25 -1.42 23.31
CA GLU A 357 14.03 -2.25 24.23
C GLU A 357 13.18 -3.39 24.79
N MET A 358 11.96 -3.08 25.23
CA MET A 358 11.01 -4.05 25.75
C MET A 358 10.67 -5.14 24.72
N ILE A 359 10.43 -4.76 23.46
CA ILE A 359 10.14 -5.73 22.39
C ILE A 359 11.37 -6.58 22.09
N VAL A 360 12.54 -5.96 21.96
CA VAL A 360 13.78 -6.65 21.57
C VAL A 360 14.24 -7.64 22.64
N GLN A 361 14.01 -7.34 23.92
CA GLN A 361 14.29 -8.26 25.03
C GLN A 361 13.27 -9.41 25.11
N GLY A 362 12.02 -9.15 24.73
CA GLY A 362 10.91 -10.11 24.89
C GLY A 362 10.75 -11.15 23.78
N THR A 363 11.44 -11.03 22.64
CA THR A 363 11.25 -11.97 21.51
C THR A 363 12.51 -12.24 20.68
N ASN A 364 12.62 -13.47 20.20
CA ASN A 364 13.63 -13.90 19.23
C ASN A 364 13.09 -14.04 17.81
N ASN A 365 11.83 -13.68 17.58
CA ASN A 365 11.18 -13.85 16.29
C ASN A 365 11.73 -12.85 15.23
N TYR A 366 12.18 -13.38 14.09
CA TYR A 366 12.72 -12.58 12.99
C TYR A 366 11.70 -11.59 12.40
N THR A 367 10.42 -11.93 12.36
CA THR A 367 9.36 -11.01 11.88
C THR A 367 9.27 -9.78 12.78
N VAL A 368 9.32 -9.96 14.10
CA VAL A 368 9.26 -8.84 15.04
C VAL A 368 10.52 -7.99 14.93
N ARG A 369 11.70 -8.61 14.83
CA ARG A 369 12.98 -7.91 14.66
C ARG A 369 13.01 -7.09 13.36
N LEU A 370 12.43 -7.60 12.27
CA LEU A 370 12.30 -6.86 11.01
C LEU A 370 11.41 -5.63 11.15
N GLU A 371 10.28 -5.75 11.82
CA GLU A 371 9.38 -4.61 12.09
C GLU A 371 10.04 -3.57 12.99
N VAL A 372 10.77 -3.99 14.02
CA VAL A 372 11.58 -3.07 14.84
C VAL A 372 12.61 -2.35 13.97
N ALA A 373 13.40 -3.09 13.19
CA ALA A 373 14.42 -2.53 12.32
C ALA A 373 13.83 -1.53 11.31
N LYS A 374 12.64 -1.80 10.76
CA LYS A 374 11.90 -0.92 9.84
C LYS A 374 11.64 0.47 10.41
N PHE A 375 11.27 0.58 11.68
CA PHE A 375 11.00 1.89 12.29
C PHE A 375 12.26 2.54 12.85
N VAL A 376 13.13 1.73 13.43
CA VAL A 376 14.34 2.20 14.08
C VAL A 376 15.38 2.69 13.06
N CYS A 377 15.33 2.19 11.83
CA CYS A 377 16.23 2.62 10.76
C CYS A 377 16.07 4.08 10.36
N TYR A 378 15.22 4.91 10.95
CA TYR A 378 15.18 6.37 10.66
C TYR A 378 15.88 7.21 11.73
N PHE A 379 16.06 6.68 12.94
CA PHE A 379 16.53 7.44 14.09
C PHE A 379 18.01 7.19 14.31
N GLN A 380 18.81 8.25 14.34
CA GLN A 380 20.25 8.12 14.55
C GLN A 380 20.58 7.68 15.97
N GLU A 381 19.81 8.11 16.98
CA GLU A 381 20.05 7.71 18.37
C GLU A 381 19.91 6.19 18.57
N LEU A 382 19.07 5.56 17.76
CA LEU A 382 18.78 4.14 17.84
C LEU A 382 19.60 3.29 16.84
N GLN A 383 20.63 3.89 16.23
CA GLN A 383 21.51 3.20 15.28
C GLN A 383 22.18 1.93 15.87
N PRO A 384 22.64 1.89 17.15
CA PRO A 384 23.17 0.65 17.74
C PRO A 384 22.13 -0.47 17.76
N GLN A 385 20.87 -0.14 18.09
CA GLN A 385 19.77 -1.09 18.11
C GLN A 385 19.47 -1.60 16.69
N PHE A 386 19.46 -0.71 15.69
CA PHE A 386 19.29 -1.08 14.29
C PHE A 386 20.37 -2.06 13.80
N THR A 387 21.64 -1.76 14.04
CA THR A 387 22.76 -2.64 13.65
C THR A 387 22.70 -3.98 14.37
N ALA A 388 22.33 -4.00 15.66
CA ALA A 388 22.14 -5.23 16.41
C ALA A 388 21.02 -6.10 15.82
N GLN A 389 19.87 -5.52 15.47
CA GLN A 389 18.78 -6.26 14.85
C GLN A 389 19.20 -6.85 13.49
N LEU A 390 19.90 -6.06 12.66
CA LEU A 390 20.39 -6.55 11.38
C LEU A 390 21.40 -7.68 11.50
N ALA A 391 22.32 -7.60 12.48
CA ALA A 391 23.27 -8.67 12.74
C ALA A 391 22.57 -10.00 13.07
N MET A 392 21.51 -9.95 13.88
CA MET A 392 20.71 -11.14 14.22
C MET A 392 19.91 -11.66 13.01
N LEU A 393 19.39 -10.76 12.17
CA LEU A 393 18.62 -11.11 10.97
C LEU A 393 19.47 -11.75 9.86
N ARG A 394 20.80 -11.58 9.87
CA ARG A 394 21.70 -12.24 8.89
C ARG A 394 21.65 -13.77 8.96
N ASN A 395 21.22 -14.32 10.11
CA ASN A 395 21.07 -15.76 10.32
C ASN A 395 19.64 -16.25 10.05
N ALA A 396 18.73 -15.39 9.59
CA ALA A 396 17.35 -15.78 9.31
C ALA A 396 17.27 -16.72 8.10
N THR A 397 16.71 -17.91 8.30
CA THR A 397 16.62 -18.96 7.26
C THR A 397 15.23 -19.07 6.62
N SER A 398 14.20 -18.50 7.24
CA SER A 398 12.79 -18.70 6.86
C SER A 398 11.99 -17.39 6.78
N LEU A 399 12.42 -16.45 5.96
CA LEU A 399 11.68 -15.21 5.69
C LEU A 399 10.68 -15.41 4.55
N SER A 400 9.45 -14.91 4.73
CA SER A 400 8.49 -14.77 3.63
C SER A 400 8.99 -13.81 2.56
N MET A 401 8.32 -13.75 1.41
CA MET A 401 8.71 -12.86 0.30
C MET A 401 8.68 -11.37 0.71
N SER A 402 7.65 -10.94 1.46
CA SER A 402 7.53 -9.59 2.01
C SER A 402 8.66 -9.27 2.99
N GLU A 403 8.94 -10.19 3.91
CA GLU A 403 9.99 -10.02 4.93
C GLU A 403 11.38 -10.00 4.29
N SER A 404 11.61 -10.84 3.29
CA SER A 404 12.84 -10.86 2.50
C SER A 404 13.04 -9.55 1.75
N PHE A 405 11.97 -8.96 1.21
CA PHE A 405 12.03 -7.67 0.54
C PHE A 405 12.34 -6.54 1.53
N LEU A 406 11.66 -6.52 2.68
CA LEU A 406 11.94 -5.54 3.74
C LEU A 406 13.40 -5.65 4.22
N PHE A 407 13.87 -6.88 4.46
CA PHE A 407 15.26 -7.13 4.84
C PHE A 407 16.25 -6.65 3.78
N TYR A 408 15.96 -6.91 2.50
CA TYR A 408 16.75 -6.38 1.38
C TYR A 408 16.87 -4.86 1.44
N GLN A 409 15.77 -4.14 1.68
CA GLN A 409 15.80 -2.68 1.79
C GLN A 409 16.57 -2.20 3.02
N LEU A 410 16.36 -2.83 4.18
CA LEU A 410 17.09 -2.50 5.42
C LEU A 410 18.60 -2.67 5.27
N ARG A 411 19.04 -3.72 4.56
CA ARG A 411 20.46 -3.90 4.24
C ARG A 411 21.01 -2.78 3.37
N ILE A 412 20.25 -2.30 2.39
CA ILE A 412 20.70 -1.16 1.58
C ILE A 412 20.77 0.11 2.44
N ALA A 413 19.82 0.32 3.35
CA ALA A 413 19.89 1.42 4.30
C ALA A 413 21.11 1.32 5.23
N GLU A 414 21.45 0.11 5.71
CA GLU A 414 22.68 -0.15 6.47
C GLU A 414 23.93 0.22 5.67
N THR A 415 24.05 -0.30 4.44
CA THR A 415 25.19 -0.03 3.55
C THR A 415 25.32 1.45 3.22
N GLY A 416 24.21 2.15 2.93
CA GLY A 416 24.22 3.59 2.68
C GLY A 416 24.62 4.44 3.89
N ARG A 417 24.55 3.87 5.11
CA ARG A 417 24.97 4.53 6.36
C ARG A 417 26.38 4.19 6.80
N GLN A 418 26.93 3.07 6.31
CA GLN A 418 28.26 2.62 6.70
C GLN A 418 29.31 3.67 6.33
N PRO A 419 30.07 4.20 7.31
CA PRO A 419 31.06 5.22 7.04
C PRO A 419 32.17 4.80 6.08
N LEU A 420 32.38 3.49 5.98
CA LEU A 420 33.43 2.83 5.21
C LEU A 420 32.94 2.27 3.88
N CYS A 421 31.65 2.41 3.55
CA CYS A 421 31.12 2.03 2.23
C CYS A 421 31.45 3.16 1.24
N THR A 422 32.72 3.25 0.89
CA THR A 422 33.33 4.23 -0.01
C THR A 422 32.83 4.02 -1.43
N VAL A 423 31.73 4.68 -1.77
CA VAL A 423 31.58 5.23 -3.12
C VAL A 423 32.04 6.66 -2.99
N ASP A 424 33.23 6.98 -3.49
CA ASP A 424 33.87 8.29 -3.31
C ASP A 424 32.97 9.45 -3.79
N GLU A 425 32.08 9.17 -4.74
CA GLU A 425 31.08 10.09 -5.30
C GLU A 425 29.99 10.51 -4.29
N LEU A 426 29.77 9.75 -3.20
CA LEU A 426 28.73 10.02 -2.19
C LEU A 426 29.26 10.73 -0.93
N MET A 427 30.58 10.85 -0.77
CA MET A 427 31.20 11.59 0.35
C MET A 427 30.75 13.06 0.43
N PRO A 428 30.71 13.83 -0.68
CA PRO A 428 30.29 15.25 -0.64
C PRO A 428 28.84 15.41 -0.18
N LEU A 429 27.93 14.58 -0.71
CA LEU A 429 26.51 14.56 -0.34
C LEU A 429 26.31 14.22 1.14
N ARG A 430 27.14 13.33 1.69
CA ARG A 430 27.07 12.95 3.09
C ARG A 430 27.52 14.08 4.01
N ASP A 431 28.59 14.77 3.64
CA ASP A 431 29.08 15.91 4.41
C ASP A 431 28.11 17.09 4.34
N GLU A 432 27.48 17.31 3.19
CA GLU A 432 26.37 18.27 3.07
C GLU A 432 25.16 17.87 3.91
N THR A 433 24.77 16.59 3.91
CA THR A 433 23.63 16.10 4.71
C THR A 433 23.90 16.27 6.21
N LYS A 434 25.11 15.94 6.68
CA LYS A 434 25.51 16.16 8.08
C LYS A 434 25.54 17.64 8.45
N LYS A 435 26.05 18.50 7.57
CA LYS A 435 26.03 19.96 7.78
C LYS A 435 24.60 20.48 7.86
N LEU A 436 23.73 20.09 6.92
CA LEU A 436 22.33 20.47 6.89
C LEU A 436 21.60 20.02 8.16
N GLU A 437 21.85 18.78 8.59
CA GLU A 437 21.31 18.23 9.82
C GLU A 437 21.74 19.02 11.06
N MET A 438 23.04 19.34 11.19
CA MET A 438 23.53 20.19 12.28
C MET A 438 22.89 21.58 12.26
N THR A 439 22.73 22.18 11.09
CA THR A 439 22.07 23.48 10.92
C THR A 439 20.60 23.42 11.33
N ILE A 440 19.86 22.39 10.91
CA ILE A 440 18.45 22.21 11.30
C ILE A 440 18.33 21.97 12.80
N ARG A 441 19.21 21.16 13.41
CA ARG A 441 19.22 20.95 14.86
C ARG A 441 19.54 22.22 15.63
N ALA A 442 20.49 23.02 15.15
CA ALA A 442 20.84 24.31 15.75
C ALA A 442 19.66 25.30 15.65
N ALA A 443 19.02 25.38 14.48
CA ALA A 443 17.83 26.20 14.27
C ALA A 443 16.66 25.75 15.16
N TRP A 444 16.43 24.44 15.26
CA TRP A 444 15.37 23.89 16.11
C TRP A 444 15.61 24.16 17.60
N LYS A 445 16.84 23.96 18.09
CA LYS A 445 17.22 24.33 19.47
C LYS A 445 17.09 25.82 19.72
N TYR A 446 17.45 26.65 18.74
CA TYR A 446 17.27 28.10 18.83
C TYR A 446 15.79 28.48 18.95
N ILE A 447 14.92 27.89 18.12
CA ILE A 447 13.47 28.11 18.16
C ILE A 447 12.87 27.64 19.48
N GLN A 448 13.28 26.47 20.00
CA GLN A 448 12.80 25.96 21.28
C GLN A 448 13.25 26.82 22.47
N ASN A 449 14.46 27.38 22.41
CA ASN A 449 15.00 28.19 23.50
C ASN A 449 14.50 29.64 23.46
N ASN A 450 14.08 30.13 22.29
CA ASN A 450 13.55 31.47 22.09
C ASN A 450 12.07 31.42 21.71
N ASN A 451 11.20 31.30 22.71
CA ASN A 451 9.73 31.28 22.55
C ASN A 451 9.12 32.58 21.98
N ASP A 452 9.92 33.62 21.71
CA ASP A 452 9.47 34.93 21.22
C ASP A 452 9.43 35.05 19.68
N PHE A 453 9.59 33.96 18.93
CA PHE A 453 9.80 33.97 17.46
C PHE A 453 8.57 34.38 16.61
N PHE A 454 7.45 34.80 17.20
CA PHE A 454 6.34 35.43 16.46
C PHE A 454 6.46 36.97 16.42
N ALA A 455 7.67 37.51 16.27
CA ALA A 455 7.87 38.90 15.88
C ALA A 455 8.02 39.01 14.34
N PRO A 456 7.27 39.87 13.62
CA PRO A 456 7.13 39.80 12.15
C PRO A 456 8.34 40.26 11.32
N SER A 457 9.52 40.49 11.91
CA SER A 457 10.58 41.29 11.28
C SER A 457 11.68 40.51 10.54
N ILE A 458 11.58 39.19 10.37
CA ILE A 458 12.62 38.37 9.70
C ILE A 458 12.12 37.82 8.34
N MET A 459 11.23 38.53 7.67
CA MET A 459 10.92 38.33 6.25
C MET A 459 11.49 39.47 5.38
N GLU A 460 12.72 39.91 5.63
CA GLU A 460 13.46 40.62 4.59
C GLU A 460 14.16 39.60 3.67
N PRO A 461 13.95 39.69 2.34
CA PRO A 461 14.56 38.77 1.39
C PRO A 461 16.08 38.98 1.36
N ILE A 462 16.81 37.86 1.41
CA ILE A 462 18.26 37.83 1.20
C ILE A 462 18.54 38.34 -0.22
N ASN A 463 18.93 39.61 -0.34
CA ASN A 463 19.48 40.17 -1.56
C ASN A 463 20.84 39.50 -1.81
N ARG A 464 20.92 38.70 -2.89
CA ARG A 464 22.17 38.14 -3.40
C ARG A 464 23.07 39.29 -3.84
N GLN A 465 24.16 39.53 -3.12
CA GLN A 465 25.29 40.28 -3.65
C GLN A 465 25.86 39.51 -4.85
N LYS A 466 25.82 40.15 -6.02
CA LYS A 466 26.67 39.80 -7.16
C LYS A 466 28.09 40.20 -6.78
N GLU A 467 28.98 39.22 -6.61
CA GLU A 467 30.42 39.48 -6.66
C GLU A 467 30.83 39.53 -8.14
N ASP A 468 31.38 40.69 -8.52
CA ASP A 468 32.01 40.97 -9.79
C ASP A 468 33.32 40.17 -9.90
N CYS A 469 33.37 39.20 -10.81
CA CYS A 469 34.63 38.69 -11.33
C CYS A 469 35.13 39.63 -12.44
N MET A 470 35.95 40.61 -12.08
CA MET A 470 36.90 41.25 -13.00
C MET A 470 38.26 41.47 -12.32
N GLY A 471 39.32 40.92 -12.92
CA GLY A 471 40.68 41.46 -12.86
C GLY A 471 41.70 40.71 -11.98
N HIS A 472 42.33 39.67 -12.52
CA HIS A 472 43.74 39.71 -12.96
C HIS A 472 44.17 38.41 -13.66
#